data_AF-A0A1V9R1D2-F1
#
_entry.id   AF-A0A1V9R1D2-F1
#
_cell.length_a   1.000
_cell.length_b   1.000
_cell.length_c   1.000
_cell.angle_alpha   90.00
_cell.angle_beta   90.00
_cell.angle_gamma   90.00
#
_symmetry.space_group_name_H-M   'P 1'
#
loop_
_entity.id
_entity.type
_entity.pdbx_description
1 polymer ?
#
loop_
_entity_poly.entity_id
_entity_poly.type
_entity_poly.pdbx_seq_one_letter_code
_entity_poly.pdbx_strand_id
1 'polypeptide(L)'
;MVVKILNLVLIVLIGILIVTVKQVPKHISEYWLEDTKNKNTRQLQVESYFKEIGGQEQLKILTEWANMLTDIEYFKEKYTGEKLDNVNNLILNTLIYGSDRTVKLLSLYMQNVYLQSDSSQKEYDQLVNTAYIVSSLKEDFTGYTISPQTLLKLQITDYKDNKQIFEDAEKRIRQKIKE
;
A
#
# COMPACT_ATOMS: atom_id res chain seq x y z
N MET A 1 5.52 -23.19 66.52
CA MET A 1 4.22 -22.98 65.86
C MET A 1 4.26 -21.79 64.90
N VAL A 2 4.70 -20.61 65.35
CA VAL A 2 4.84 -19.38 64.55
C VAL A 2 5.67 -19.55 63.26
N VAL A 3 6.84 -20.20 63.34
CA VAL A 3 7.72 -20.41 62.16
C VAL A 3 7.05 -21.25 61.05
N LYS A 4 6.22 -22.23 61.41
CA LYS A 4 5.50 -23.07 60.44
C LYS A 4 4.39 -22.29 59.73
N ILE A 5 3.71 -21.40 60.45
CA ILE A 5 2.68 -20.52 59.89
C ILE A 5 3.34 -19.51 58.93
N LEU A 6 4.49 -18.95 59.29
CA LEU A 6 5.23 -18.02 58.45
C LEU A 6 5.68 -18.65 57.11
N ASN A 7 6.21 -19.88 57.15
CA ASN A 7 6.59 -20.61 55.94
C ASN A 7 5.39 -20.93 55.04
N LEU A 8 4.24 -21.26 55.62
CA LEU A 8 3.05 -21.59 54.86
C LEU A 8 2.50 -20.33 54.13
N VAL A 9 2.51 -19.18 54.81
CA VAL A 9 2.18 -17.89 54.19
C VAL A 9 3.15 -17.54 53.05
N LEU A 10 4.45 -17.79 53.24
CA LEU A 10 5.46 -17.53 52.22
C LEU A 10 5.25 -18.38 50.96
N ILE A 11 4.92 -19.67 51.11
CA ILE A 11 4.63 -20.57 49.98
C ILE A 11 3.41 -20.10 49.20
N VAL A 12 2.36 -19.66 49.89
CA VAL A 12 1.15 -19.12 49.24
C VAL A 12 1.46 -17.83 48.48
N LEU A 13 2.25 -16.92 49.05
CA LEU A 13 2.66 -15.69 48.37
C LEU A 13 3.51 -15.96 47.13
N ILE A 14 4.45 -16.91 47.20
CA ILE A 14 5.26 -17.33 46.05
C ILE A 14 4.36 -17.96 44.97
N GLY A 15 3.38 -18.78 45.37
CA GLY A 15 2.41 -19.34 44.44
C GLY A 15 1.61 -18.28 43.68
N ILE A 16 1.13 -17.25 44.39
CA ILE A 16 0.43 -16.11 43.79
C ILE A 16 1.37 -15.35 42.84
N LEU A 17 2.62 -15.13 43.24
CA LEU A 17 3.61 -14.41 42.44
C LEU A 17 3.99 -15.16 41.15
N ILE A 18 4.08 -16.49 41.19
CA ILE A 18 4.33 -17.30 40.00
C ILE A 18 3.16 -17.22 39.02
N VAL A 19 1.92 -17.24 39.52
CA VAL A 19 0.71 -17.15 38.69
C VAL A 19 0.62 -15.79 38.00
N THR A 20 0.87 -14.70 38.73
CA THR A 20 0.81 -13.35 38.16
C THR A 20 1.92 -13.13 37.12
N VAL A 21 3.16 -13.52 37.41
CA VAL A 21 4.28 -13.40 36.46
C VAL A 21 4.05 -14.20 35.19
N LYS A 22 3.42 -15.39 35.27
CA LYS A 22 3.06 -16.18 34.09
C LYS A 22 1.98 -15.54 33.21
N GLN A 23 1.14 -14.67 33.77
CA GLN A 23 0.07 -13.99 33.02
C GLN A 23 0.51 -12.70 32.36
N VAL A 24 1.61 -12.06 32.84
CA VAL A 24 2.14 -10.82 32.27
C VAL A 24 2.45 -10.93 30.76
N PRO A 25 3.16 -11.96 30.25
CA PRO A 25 3.43 -12.08 28.82
C PRO A 25 2.17 -12.20 27.97
N LYS A 26 1.16 -12.89 28.49
CA LYS A 26 -0.12 -13.10 27.82
C LYS A 26 -0.88 -11.79 27.67
N HIS A 27 -1.01 -11.02 28.75
CA HIS A 27 -1.68 -9.72 28.70
C HIS A 27 -0.96 -8.71 27.81
N ILE A 28 0.37 -8.66 27.85
CA ILE A 28 1.14 -7.81 26.93
C ILE A 28 0.84 -8.19 25.48
N SER A 29 0.87 -9.48 25.15
CA SER A 29 0.54 -9.95 23.80
C SER A 29 -0.90 -9.60 23.39
N GLU A 30 -1.86 -9.73 24.30
CA GLU A 30 -3.27 -9.40 24.06
C GLU A 30 -3.45 -7.90 23.83
N TYR A 31 -2.84 -7.04 24.66
CA TYR A 31 -2.86 -5.59 24.47
C TYR A 31 -2.24 -5.15 23.15
N TRP A 32 -1.09 -5.72 22.76
CA TRP A 32 -0.45 -5.42 21.48
C TRP A 32 -1.31 -5.87 20.29
N LEU A 33 -1.91 -7.06 20.39
CA LEU A 33 -2.82 -7.59 19.37
C LEU A 33 -4.07 -6.70 19.25
N GLU A 34 -4.63 -6.27 20.37
CA GLU A 34 -5.82 -5.41 20.42
C GLU A 34 -5.53 -4.02 19.87
N ASP A 35 -4.40 -3.40 20.24
CA ASP A 35 -3.96 -2.11 19.68
C ASP A 35 -3.77 -2.20 18.16
N THR A 36 -3.12 -3.26 17.68
CA THR A 36 -2.93 -3.51 16.24
C THR A 36 -4.28 -3.70 15.53
N LYS A 37 -5.19 -4.49 16.11
CA LYS A 37 -6.54 -4.68 15.58
C LYS A 37 -7.33 -3.38 15.56
N ASN A 38 -7.23 -2.56 16.60
CA ASN A 38 -7.97 -1.31 16.71
C ASN A 38 -7.48 -0.29 15.66
N LYS A 39 -6.16 -0.17 15.48
CA LYS A 39 -5.56 0.67 14.42
C LYS A 39 -6.02 0.21 13.03
N ASN A 40 -5.94 -1.08 12.74
CA ASN A 40 -6.37 -1.64 11.47
C ASN A 40 -7.87 -1.44 11.25
N THR A 41 -8.70 -1.65 12.27
CA THR A 41 -10.16 -1.48 12.18
C THR A 41 -10.53 -0.03 11.92
N ARG A 42 -9.90 0.92 12.62
CA ARG A 42 -10.10 2.35 12.39
C ARG A 42 -9.70 2.75 10.97
N GLN A 43 -8.57 2.25 10.47
CA GLN A 43 -8.14 2.48 9.10
C GLN A 43 -9.17 1.95 8.10
N LEU A 44 -9.63 0.70 8.27
CA LEU A 44 -10.65 0.10 7.42
C LEU A 44 -11.98 0.86 7.45
N GLN A 45 -12.39 1.38 8.60
CA GLN A 45 -13.61 2.19 8.74
C GLN A 45 -13.50 3.52 7.99
N VAL A 46 -12.36 4.19 8.10
CA VAL A 46 -12.09 5.44 7.37
C VAL A 46 -12.07 5.17 5.86
N GLU A 47 -11.38 4.11 5.42
CA GLU A 47 -11.36 3.70 4.01
C GLU A 47 -12.76 3.34 3.49
N SER A 48 -13.57 2.61 4.28
CA SER A 48 -14.94 2.25 3.93
C SER A 48 -15.84 3.48 3.80
N TYR A 49 -15.72 4.45 4.69
CA TYR A 49 -16.47 5.71 4.64
C TYR A 49 -16.21 6.48 3.34
N PHE A 50 -14.94 6.59 2.93
CA PHE A 50 -14.59 7.25 1.67
C PHE A 50 -14.98 6.43 0.42
N LYS A 51 -15.06 5.09 0.52
CA LYS A 51 -15.60 4.22 -0.55
C LYS A 51 -17.11 4.40 -0.74
N GLU A 52 -17.87 4.49 0.35
CA GLU A 52 -19.33 4.60 0.29
C GLU A 52 -19.78 5.92 -0.34
N ILE A 53 -19.06 7.01 -0.09
CA ILE A 53 -19.40 8.35 -0.61
C ILE A 53 -18.78 8.63 -1.98
N GLY A 54 -17.61 8.05 -2.28
CA GLY A 54 -16.75 8.45 -3.40
C GLY A 54 -16.71 7.50 -4.60
N GLY A 55 -17.70 6.62 -4.79
CA GLY A 55 -17.63 5.58 -5.82
C GLY A 55 -17.43 6.10 -7.27
N GLN A 56 -18.00 7.26 -7.60
CA GLN A 56 -17.82 7.89 -8.92
C GLN A 56 -16.40 8.49 -9.07
N GLU A 57 -15.91 9.14 -8.02
CA GLU A 57 -14.57 9.69 -7.95
C GLU A 57 -13.51 8.57 -8.02
N GLN A 58 -13.73 7.47 -7.32
CA GLN A 58 -12.87 6.27 -7.37
C GLN A 58 -12.83 5.66 -8.77
N LEU A 59 -13.99 5.50 -9.42
CA LEU A 59 -14.05 5.05 -10.80
C LEU A 59 -13.27 5.99 -11.73
N LYS A 60 -13.43 7.30 -11.56
CA LYS A 60 -12.70 8.31 -12.32
C LYS A 60 -11.19 8.17 -12.12
N ILE A 61 -10.71 8.12 -10.87
CA ILE A 61 -9.28 7.98 -10.55
C ILE A 61 -8.70 6.71 -11.17
N LEU A 62 -9.38 5.57 -11.00
CA LEU A 62 -8.94 4.29 -11.57
C LEU A 62 -8.90 4.35 -13.10
N THR A 63 -9.89 4.99 -13.71
CA THR A 63 -9.96 5.15 -15.17
C THR A 63 -8.80 6.00 -15.69
N GLU A 64 -8.47 7.12 -15.04
CA GLU A 64 -7.35 7.96 -15.49
C GLU A 64 -6.01 7.20 -15.39
N TRP A 65 -5.74 6.52 -14.27
CA TRP A 65 -4.52 5.71 -14.13
C TRP A 65 -4.48 4.53 -15.10
N ALA A 66 -5.62 3.87 -15.34
CA ALA A 66 -5.71 2.80 -16.33
C ALA A 66 -5.45 3.34 -17.75
N ASN A 67 -5.97 4.52 -18.09
CA ASN A 67 -5.68 5.17 -19.37
C ASN A 67 -4.21 5.53 -19.51
N MET A 68 -3.50 5.92 -18.45
CA MET A 68 -2.03 6.10 -18.53
C MET A 68 -1.30 4.82 -18.89
N LEU A 69 -1.84 3.68 -18.44
CA LEU A 69 -1.30 2.39 -18.80
C LEU A 69 -1.69 2.02 -20.24
N THR A 70 -2.94 2.27 -20.66
CA THR A 70 -3.48 1.69 -21.90
C THR A 70 -3.50 2.59 -23.13
N ASP A 71 -3.41 3.90 -22.96
CA ASP A 71 -3.54 4.91 -24.00
C ASP A 71 -2.59 6.09 -23.75
N ILE A 72 -1.34 5.91 -24.16
CA ILE A 72 -0.26 6.88 -23.96
C ILE A 72 -0.54 8.18 -24.73
N GLU A 73 -1.23 8.11 -25.87
CA GLU A 73 -1.57 9.29 -26.68
C GLU A 73 -2.63 10.14 -25.97
N TYR A 74 -3.70 9.52 -25.47
CA TYR A 74 -4.70 10.17 -24.62
C TYR A 74 -4.05 10.83 -23.40
N PHE A 75 -3.12 10.13 -22.74
CA PHE A 75 -2.43 10.68 -21.59
C PHE A 75 -1.60 11.91 -21.97
N LYS A 76 -0.79 11.83 -23.04
CA LYS A 76 0.03 12.96 -23.51
C LYS A 76 -0.84 14.18 -23.82
N GLU A 77 -1.96 14.00 -24.50
CA GLU A 77 -2.88 15.09 -24.84
C GLU A 77 -3.48 15.77 -23.60
N LYS A 78 -3.82 15.00 -22.56
CA LYS A 78 -4.59 15.49 -21.41
C LYS A 78 -3.74 15.96 -20.23
N TYR A 79 -2.50 15.49 -20.13
CA TYR A 79 -1.65 15.64 -18.95
C TYR A 79 -0.24 16.19 -19.22
N THR A 80 0.05 16.66 -20.44
CA THR A 80 1.31 17.37 -20.75
C THR A 80 1.05 18.83 -21.14
N GLY A 81 2.10 19.67 -21.10
CA GLY A 81 2.01 21.09 -21.44
C GLY A 81 1.28 21.93 -20.37
N GLU A 82 0.40 22.84 -20.80
CA GLU A 82 -0.32 23.79 -19.93
C GLU A 82 -1.38 23.14 -19.02
N LYS A 83 -1.62 21.82 -19.12
CA LYS A 83 -2.67 21.08 -18.40
C LYS A 83 -2.21 20.50 -17.05
N LEU A 84 -1.24 21.13 -16.39
CA LEU A 84 -0.67 20.69 -15.10
C LEU A 84 -1.72 20.53 -14.00
N ASP A 85 -2.80 21.31 -14.04
CA ASP A 85 -3.91 21.19 -13.09
C ASP A 85 -4.57 19.81 -13.12
N ASN A 86 -4.64 19.15 -14.28
CA ASN A 86 -5.17 17.80 -14.38
C ASN A 86 -4.29 16.78 -13.65
N VAL A 87 -2.96 16.94 -13.75
CA VAL A 87 -1.99 16.09 -13.06
C VAL A 87 -2.09 16.30 -11.55
N ASN A 88 -2.10 17.55 -11.10
CA ASN A 88 -2.23 17.90 -9.68
C ASN A 88 -3.55 17.36 -9.08
N ASN A 89 -4.65 17.47 -9.81
CA ASN A 89 -5.94 16.93 -9.38
C ASN A 89 -5.92 15.40 -9.30
N LEU A 90 -5.29 14.71 -10.24
CA LEU A 90 -5.16 13.26 -10.17
C LEU A 90 -4.30 12.82 -8.97
N ILE A 91 -3.18 13.51 -8.72
CA ILE A 91 -2.32 13.27 -7.56
C ILE A 91 -3.12 13.47 -6.27
N LEU A 92 -3.80 14.61 -6.14
CA LEU A 92 -4.62 14.94 -4.97
C LEU A 92 -5.70 13.89 -4.72
N ASN A 93 -6.45 13.52 -5.76
CA ASN A 93 -7.51 12.53 -5.62
C ASN A 93 -6.95 11.14 -5.28
N THR A 94 -5.81 10.76 -5.86
CA THR A 94 -5.14 9.49 -5.53
C THR A 94 -4.66 9.48 -4.07
N LEU A 95 -4.21 10.62 -3.55
CA LEU A 95 -3.84 10.79 -2.14
C LEU A 95 -5.05 10.69 -1.19
N ILE A 96 -6.21 11.23 -1.59
CA ILE A 96 -7.42 11.22 -0.75
C ILE A 96 -8.03 9.81 -0.66
N TYR A 97 -8.10 9.10 -1.78
CA TYR A 97 -8.86 7.83 -1.86
C TYR A 97 -7.99 6.57 -1.81
N GLY A 98 -6.70 6.65 -2.11
CA GLY A 98 -5.80 5.50 -2.11
C GLY A 98 -5.38 5.07 -0.70
N SER A 99 -5.08 3.79 -0.54
CA SER A 99 -4.47 3.26 0.69
C SER A 99 -3.02 3.74 0.86
N ASP A 100 -2.44 3.51 2.05
CA ASP A 100 -1.02 3.79 2.33
C ASP A 100 -0.09 3.19 1.26
N ARG A 101 -0.39 1.97 0.81
CA ARG A 101 0.36 1.30 -0.26
C ARG A 101 0.30 2.08 -1.57
N THR A 102 -0.89 2.54 -1.95
CA THR A 102 -1.10 3.33 -3.16
C THR A 102 -0.41 4.69 -3.07
N VAL A 103 -0.44 5.35 -1.91
CA VAL A 103 0.25 6.64 -1.70
C VAL A 103 1.77 6.48 -1.79
N LYS A 104 2.34 5.39 -1.28
CA LYS A 104 3.78 5.08 -1.46
C LYS A 104 4.16 4.88 -2.92
N LEU A 105 3.33 4.17 -3.68
CA LEU A 105 3.52 3.98 -5.12
C LEU A 105 3.45 5.31 -5.89
N LEU A 106 2.47 6.15 -5.55
CA LEU A 106 2.33 7.51 -6.09
C LEU A 106 3.55 8.38 -5.78
N SER A 107 4.05 8.33 -4.54
CA SER A 107 5.28 9.01 -4.13
C SER A 107 6.47 8.60 -4.99
N LEU A 108 6.67 7.30 -5.19
CA LEU A 108 7.74 6.77 -6.04
C LEU A 108 7.58 7.21 -7.50
N TYR A 109 6.33 7.27 -7.99
CA TYR A 109 6.04 7.72 -9.35
C TYR A 109 6.45 9.19 -9.51
N MET A 110 6.04 10.05 -8.57
CA MET A 110 6.36 11.47 -8.62
C MET A 110 7.86 11.74 -8.47
N GLN A 111 8.56 11.02 -7.58
CA GLN A 111 10.02 11.12 -7.49
C GLN A 111 10.70 10.77 -8.81
N ASN A 112 10.27 9.68 -9.45
CA ASN A 112 10.79 9.32 -10.76
C ASN A 112 10.48 10.42 -11.79
N VAL A 113 9.25 10.97 -11.83
CA VAL A 113 8.91 12.07 -12.76
C VAL A 113 9.82 13.28 -12.55
N TYR A 114 10.01 13.76 -11.32
CA TYR A 114 10.80 14.95 -11.01
C TYR A 114 12.31 14.79 -11.22
N LEU A 115 12.87 13.60 -10.99
CA LEU A 115 14.28 13.32 -11.25
C LEU A 115 14.53 13.24 -12.76
N GLN A 116 14.79 14.38 -13.41
CA GLN A 116 15.09 14.48 -14.84
C GLN A 116 16.42 13.78 -15.18
N SER A 117 16.35 12.55 -15.66
CA SER A 117 17.48 11.83 -16.25
C SER A 117 17.01 11.08 -17.50
N ASP A 118 17.59 11.40 -18.65
CA ASP A 118 17.28 10.81 -19.97
C ASP A 118 17.78 9.36 -20.07
N SER A 119 17.02 8.40 -19.54
CA SER A 119 17.32 6.98 -19.69
C SER A 119 16.08 6.18 -20.04
N SER A 120 16.19 5.28 -21.02
CA SER A 120 15.14 4.33 -21.42
C SER A 120 14.68 3.46 -20.23
N GLN A 121 15.57 3.17 -19.28
CA GLN A 121 15.26 2.47 -18.04
C GLN A 121 14.17 3.17 -17.21
N LYS A 122 14.14 4.51 -17.21
CA LYS A 122 13.15 5.29 -16.47
C LYS A 122 11.74 5.13 -17.05
N GLU A 123 11.61 5.02 -18.36
CA GLU A 123 10.32 4.82 -19.03
C GLU A 123 9.70 3.49 -18.63
N TYR A 124 10.51 2.42 -18.60
CA TYR A 124 10.06 1.11 -18.10
C TYR A 124 9.71 1.14 -16.62
N ASP A 125 10.52 1.81 -15.78
CA ASP A 125 10.22 1.96 -14.35
C ASP A 125 8.92 2.75 -14.11
N GLN A 126 8.66 3.79 -14.91
CA GLN A 126 7.40 4.55 -14.87
C GLN A 126 6.22 3.68 -15.29
N LEU A 127 6.33 2.95 -16.40
CA LEU A 127 5.27 2.08 -16.89
C LEU A 127 4.93 0.98 -15.88
N VAL A 128 5.95 0.34 -15.31
CA VAL A 128 5.78 -0.66 -14.26
C VAL A 128 5.14 -0.03 -13.02
N ASN A 129 5.62 1.13 -12.57
CA ASN A 129 5.04 1.79 -11.40
C ASN A 129 3.56 2.19 -11.63
N THR A 130 3.21 2.67 -12.82
CA THR A 130 1.81 2.92 -13.22
C THR A 130 0.97 1.65 -13.10
N ALA A 131 1.45 0.50 -13.59
CA ALA A 131 0.74 -0.77 -13.45
C ALA A 131 0.56 -1.19 -11.97
N TYR A 132 1.54 -0.89 -11.11
CA TYR A 132 1.39 -1.09 -9.67
C TYR A 132 0.35 -0.16 -9.04
N ILE A 133 0.31 1.12 -9.44
CA ILE A 133 -0.70 2.07 -8.98
C ILE A 133 -2.10 1.60 -9.38
N VAL A 134 -2.30 1.21 -10.66
CA VAL A 134 -3.59 0.69 -11.15
C VAL A 134 -4.01 -0.58 -10.39
N SER A 135 -3.09 -1.51 -10.19
CA SER A 135 -3.32 -2.73 -9.41
C SER A 135 -3.75 -2.42 -7.98
N SER A 136 -3.05 -1.48 -7.32
CA SER A 136 -3.33 -1.06 -5.95
C SER A 136 -4.66 -0.33 -5.83
N LEU A 137 -4.97 0.61 -6.73
CA LEU A 137 -6.26 1.29 -6.77
C LEU A 137 -7.42 0.33 -7.05
N LYS A 138 -7.22 -0.68 -7.91
CA LYS A 138 -8.26 -1.70 -8.16
C LYS A 138 -8.57 -2.49 -6.88
N GLU A 139 -7.54 -2.89 -6.15
CA GLU A 139 -7.68 -3.56 -4.85
C GLU A 139 -8.35 -2.64 -3.83
N ASP A 140 -7.89 -1.38 -3.73
CA ASP A 140 -8.46 -0.38 -2.84
C ASP A 140 -9.96 -0.18 -3.12
N PHE A 141 -10.36 0.06 -4.37
CA PHE A 141 -11.74 0.46 -4.69
C PHE A 141 -12.70 -0.71 -4.84
N THR A 142 -12.22 -1.89 -5.20
CA THR A 142 -13.09 -3.03 -5.55
C THR A 142 -12.86 -4.26 -4.70
N GLY A 143 -11.76 -4.33 -3.94
CA GLY A 143 -11.32 -5.54 -3.24
C GLY A 143 -10.73 -6.62 -4.14
N TYR A 144 -10.73 -6.43 -5.47
CA TYR A 144 -10.16 -7.40 -6.41
C TYR A 144 -8.69 -7.12 -6.68
N THR A 145 -7.85 -8.10 -6.33
CA THR A 145 -6.42 -8.07 -6.65
C THR A 145 -6.19 -8.50 -8.10
N ILE A 146 -5.39 -7.71 -8.82
CA ILE A 146 -4.83 -8.09 -10.13
C ILE A 146 -3.33 -7.88 -10.10
N SER A 147 -2.55 -8.79 -10.68
CA SER A 147 -1.11 -8.62 -10.70
C SER A 147 -0.72 -7.48 -11.66
N PRO A 148 0.22 -6.59 -11.30
CA PRO A 148 0.74 -5.56 -12.20
C PRO A 148 1.27 -6.15 -13.51
N GLN A 149 1.84 -7.36 -13.47
CA GLN A 149 2.33 -8.06 -14.66
C GLN A 149 1.20 -8.49 -15.59
N THR A 150 0.04 -8.88 -15.05
CA THR A 150 -1.15 -9.13 -15.86
C THR A 150 -1.58 -7.85 -16.59
N LEU A 151 -1.53 -6.71 -15.91
CA LEU A 151 -1.88 -5.42 -16.51
C LEU A 151 -0.88 -5.01 -17.60
N LEU A 152 0.42 -5.17 -17.36
CA LEU A 152 1.47 -4.88 -18.34
C LEU A 152 1.30 -5.73 -19.62
N LYS A 153 0.92 -7.00 -19.48
CA LYS A 153 0.64 -7.89 -20.62
C LYS A 153 -0.56 -7.46 -21.48
N LEU A 154 -1.43 -6.56 -21.00
CA LEU A 154 -2.54 -6.02 -21.81
C LEU A 154 -2.05 -5.03 -22.88
N GLN A 155 -0.88 -4.42 -22.67
CA GLN A 155 -0.33 -3.35 -23.50
C GLN A 155 0.82 -3.81 -24.38
N ILE A 156 1.68 -4.67 -23.83
CA ILE A 156 2.98 -4.92 -24.42
C ILE A 156 2.84 -6.11 -25.37
N THR A 157 2.70 -5.82 -26.66
CA THR A 157 2.69 -6.83 -27.73
C THR A 157 4.02 -7.59 -27.83
N ASP A 158 5.11 -7.01 -27.33
CA ASP A 158 6.50 -7.49 -27.28
C ASP A 158 6.95 -7.94 -25.87
N TYR A 159 6.01 -8.26 -24.96
CA TYR A 159 6.34 -8.56 -23.55
C TYR A 159 7.32 -9.72 -23.40
N LYS A 160 7.28 -10.68 -24.33
CA LYS A 160 8.19 -11.81 -24.34
C LYS A 160 9.63 -11.41 -24.65
N ASP A 161 9.82 -10.42 -25.52
CA ASP A 161 11.13 -10.00 -26.00
C ASP A 161 11.82 -9.06 -24.99
N ASN A 162 11.03 -8.28 -24.25
CA ASN A 162 11.50 -7.33 -23.24
C ASN A 162 11.28 -7.79 -21.78
N LYS A 163 10.93 -9.07 -21.58
CA LYS A 163 10.54 -9.65 -20.28
C LYS A 163 11.52 -9.32 -19.15
N GLN A 164 12.82 -9.44 -19.42
CA GLN A 164 13.87 -9.22 -18.43
C GLN A 164 13.87 -7.79 -17.90
N ILE A 165 13.67 -6.80 -18.78
CA ILE A 165 13.64 -5.38 -18.43
C ILE A 165 12.47 -5.10 -17.46
N PHE A 166 11.30 -5.68 -17.74
CA PHE A 166 10.12 -5.56 -16.88
C PHE A 166 10.31 -6.25 -15.53
N GLU A 167 10.91 -7.44 -15.50
CA GLU A 167 11.22 -8.15 -14.27
C GLU A 167 12.21 -7.37 -13.38
N ASP A 168 13.20 -6.73 -13.99
CA ASP A 168 14.18 -5.94 -13.24
C ASP A 168 13.59 -4.61 -12.74
N ALA A 169 12.74 -3.96 -13.53
CA ALA A 169 11.95 -2.82 -13.09
C ALA A 169 11.01 -3.19 -11.93
N GLU A 170 10.38 -4.36 -12.01
CA GLU A 170 9.54 -4.89 -10.95
C GLU A 170 10.31 -5.06 -9.63
N LYS A 171 11.51 -5.66 -9.69
CA LYS A 171 12.37 -5.82 -8.51
C LYS A 171 12.73 -4.47 -7.89
N ARG A 172 13.10 -3.47 -8.70
CA ARG A 172 13.43 -2.12 -8.22
C ARG A 172 12.25 -1.47 -7.50
N ILE A 173 11.06 -1.50 -8.10
CA ILE A 173 9.86 -0.93 -7.50
C ILE A 173 9.51 -1.65 -6.19
N ARG A 174 9.53 -2.98 -6.17
CA ARG A 174 9.29 -3.78 -4.96
C ARG A 174 10.29 -3.49 -3.85
N GLN A 175 11.54 -3.22 -4.18
CA GLN A 175 12.57 -2.87 -3.19
C GLN A 175 12.27 -1.50 -2.59
N LYS A 176 11.99 -0.49 -3.42
CA LYS A 176 11.72 0.88 -2.97
C LYS A 176 10.44 1.03 -2.14
N ILE A 177 9.44 0.16 -2.30
CA ILE A 177 8.20 0.18 -1.48
C ILE A 177 8.43 -0.40 -0.07
N LYS A 178 9.47 -1.22 0.11
CA LYS A 178 9.80 -1.84 1.40
C LYS A 178 10.64 -0.95 2.30
N GLU A 179 11.23 0.11 1.73
CA GLU A 179 11.97 1.16 2.45
C GLU A 179 10.99 2.12 3.15
#